data_AF-A0A4Q3YZM8-F1
#
_entry.id   AF-A0A4Q3YZM8-F1
#
_cell.length_a   1.000
_cell.length_b   1.000
_cell.length_c   1.000
_cell.angle_alpha   90.00
_cell.angle_beta   90.00
_cell.angle_gamma   90.00
#
_symmetry.space_group_name_H-M   'P 1'
#
loop_
_entity.id
_entity.type
_entity.pdbx_description
1 polymer ?
#
loop_
_entity_poly.entity_id
_entity_poly.type
_entity_poly.pdbx_seq_one_letter_code
_entity_poly.pdbx_strand_id
1 'polypeptide(L)' 'MTTTPQPALYVPHGGGPCFFMDDPDGVWTGMATFLAALPKQLPATPRAILVVSGHWETADLAVTGSPAPPLVFDYYGF' A
#
# COMPACT_ATOMS: atom_id res chain seq x y z
N MET A 1 -23.84 -18.09 1.78
CA MET A 1 -22.40 -17.95 2.13
C MET A 1 -22.29 -16.73 3.02
N THR A 2 -21.87 -16.89 4.28
CA THR A 2 -21.59 -15.76 5.17
C THR A 2 -20.24 -15.16 4.77
N THR A 3 -20.20 -13.87 4.47
CA THR A 3 -18.94 -13.17 4.16
C THR A 3 -18.28 -12.75 5.47
N THR A 4 -17.09 -13.27 5.75
CA THR A 4 -16.26 -12.79 6.87
C THR A 4 -15.82 -11.35 6.58
N PRO A 5 -16.18 -10.36 7.41
CA PRO A 5 -15.72 -8.99 7.23
C PRO A 5 -14.19 -8.93 7.24
N GLN A 6 -13.61 -8.23 6.27
CA GLN A 6 -12.18 -7.95 6.20
C GLN A 6 -11.90 -6.59 6.87
N PRO A 7 -10.70 -6.38 7.45
CA PRO A 7 -10.35 -5.10 8.05
C PRO A 7 -10.11 -4.01 7.00
N ALA A 8 -10.32 -2.76 7.39
CA ALA A 8 -9.75 -1.61 6.70
C ALA A 8 -8.38 -1.30 7.34
N LEU A 9 -7.36 -1.10 6.51
CA LEU A 9 -5.98 -0.89 6.95
C LEU A 9 -5.48 0.44 6.40
N TYR A 10 -4.81 1.23 7.25
CA TYR A 10 -3.95 2.32 6.80
C TYR A 10 -2.53 1.76 6.68
N VAL A 11 -2.00 1.71 5.47
CA VAL A 11 -0.71 1.09 5.18
C VAL A 11 0.36 2.18 5.11
N PRO A 12 1.41 2.14 5.96
CA PRO A 12 2.53 3.04 5.80
C PRO A 12 3.24 2.75 4.48
N HIS A 13 3.57 3.80 3.74
CA HIS A 13 4.25 3.71 2.46
C HIS A 13 5.35 4.77 2.34
N GLY A 14 6.12 4.66 1.26
CA GLY A 14 7.32 5.46 1.03
C GLY A 14 8.58 4.63 1.26
N GLY A 15 9.64 4.96 0.53
CA GLY A 15 10.96 4.38 0.73
C GLY A 15 11.98 5.41 1.19
N GLY A 16 11.84 6.67 0.75
CA GLY A 16 12.91 7.66 0.94
C GLY A 16 14.28 7.10 0.49
N PRO A 17 15.38 7.66 0.98
CA PRO A 17 16.71 7.14 0.70
C PRO A 17 17.05 5.89 1.53
N CYS A 18 16.07 5.07 1.95
CA CYS A 18 16.28 3.95 2.88
C CYS A 18 17.31 2.93 2.41
N PHE A 19 17.51 2.81 1.10
CA PHE A 19 18.50 1.91 0.50
C PHE A 19 19.93 2.50 0.48
N PHE A 20 20.08 3.78 0.82
CA PHE A 20 21.31 4.55 0.76
C PHE A 20 21.75 5.13 2.11
N MET A 21 21.02 4.86 3.18
CA MET A 21 21.24 5.41 4.52
C MET A 21 21.12 4.31 5.57
N ASP A 22 21.79 4.52 6.71
CA ASP A 22 21.56 3.71 7.90
C ASP A 22 20.13 3.91 8.45
N ASP A 23 19.58 2.90 9.14
CA ASP A 23 18.24 2.89 9.75
C ASP A 23 18.33 3.13 11.28
N PRO A 24 18.85 4.29 11.76
CA PRO A 24 18.83 4.57 13.19
C PRO A 24 17.36 4.65 13.60
N ASP A 25 17.00 3.92 14.64
CA ASP A 25 15.63 3.73 15.14
C ASP A 25 14.79 2.65 14.43
N GLY A 26 15.35 1.97 13.41
CA GLY A 26 14.72 0.78 12.84
C GLY A 26 13.38 1.06 12.13
N VAL A 27 13.18 2.28 11.62
CA VAL A 27 11.91 2.74 11.04
C VAL A 27 11.58 1.95 9.77
N TRP A 28 12.55 1.78 8.87
CA TRP A 28 12.31 1.01 7.64
C TRP A 28 12.21 -0.49 7.92
N THR A 29 13.01 -0.98 8.86
CA THR A 29 12.92 -2.36 9.35
C THR A 29 11.55 -2.65 9.97
N GLY A 30 11.03 -1.72 10.77
CA GLY A 30 9.71 -1.80 11.40
C GLY A 30 8.59 -1.78 10.37
N MET A 31 8.67 -0.90 9.37
CA MET A 31 7.71 -0.86 8.26
C MET A 31 7.75 -2.16 7.44
N ALA A 32 8.93 -2.68 7.09
CA ALA A 32 9.06 -3.95 6.38
C ALA A 32 8.45 -5.12 7.19
N THR A 33 8.70 -5.14 8.50
CA THR A 33 8.14 -6.14 9.42
C THR A 33 6.62 -6.05 9.48
N PHE A 34 6.07 -4.85 9.58
CA PHE A 34 4.62 -4.61 9.55
C PHE A 34 4.00 -5.14 8.24
N LEU A 35 4.56 -4.76 7.08
CA LEU A 35 4.06 -5.16 5.76
C LEU A 35 4.11 -6.69 5.58
N ALA A 36 5.18 -7.33 6.01
CA ALA A 36 5.33 -8.78 5.94
C ALA A 36 4.35 -9.54 6.86
N ALA A 37 3.89 -8.92 7.94
CA ALA A 37 2.95 -9.52 8.88
C ALA A 37 1.48 -9.45 8.41
N LEU A 38 1.13 -8.52 7.52
CA LEU A 38 -0.24 -8.25 7.09
C LEU A 38 -1.03 -9.50 6.67
N PRO A 39 -0.51 -10.42 5.83
CA PRO A 39 -1.29 -11.59 5.41
C PRO A 39 -1.73 -12.47 6.57
N LYS A 40 -0.94 -12.54 7.65
CA LYS A 40 -1.24 -13.33 8.85
C LYS A 40 -2.28 -12.67 9.76
N GLN A 41 -2.55 -11.37 9.57
CA GLN A 41 -3.52 -10.60 10.35
C GLN A 41 -4.93 -10.64 9.74
N LEU A 42 -5.07 -11.12 8.50
CA LEU A 42 -6.36 -11.19 7.83
C LEU A 42 -7.16 -12.41 8.30
N PRO A 43 -8.48 -12.27 8.54
CA PRO A 43 -9.32 -13.37 9.01
C PRO A 43 -9.50 -14.49 7.97
N ALA A 44 -9.26 -14.19 6.69
CA ALA A 44 -9.19 -15.12 5.57
C ALA A 44 -8.56 -14.40 4.37
N THR A 45 -8.11 -15.12 3.34
CA THR A 45 -7.64 -14.51 2.09
C THR A 45 -8.76 -13.68 1.44
N PRO A 46 -8.57 -12.36 1.22
CA PRO A 46 -9.56 -11.54 0.54
C PRO A 46 -9.79 -12.01 -0.89
N ARG A 47 -11.04 -11.97 -1.35
CA ARG A 47 -11.39 -12.25 -2.76
C ARG A 47 -11.00 -11.10 -3.70
N ALA A 48 -10.88 -9.90 -3.15
CA ALA A 48 -10.47 -8.68 -3.84
C ALA A 48 -9.92 -7.70 -2.78
N ILE A 49 -9.11 -6.74 -3.22
CA ILE A 49 -8.59 -5.65 -2.40
C ILE A 49 -9.02 -4.34 -3.06
N LEU A 50 -9.62 -3.43 -2.29
CA LEU A 50 -9.82 -2.04 -2.70
C LEU A 50 -8.64 -1.23 -2.15
N VAL A 51 -7.84 -0.67 -3.05
CA VAL A 51 -6.70 0.18 -2.68
C VAL A 51 -7.06 1.64 -2.93
N VAL A 52 -6.82 2.48 -1.93
CA VAL A 52 -6.88 3.95 -2.05
C VAL A 52 -5.46 4.47 -1.90
N SER A 53 -4.96 5.15 -2.92
CA SER A 53 -3.59 5.66 -2.96
C SER A 53 -3.58 7.18 -2.82
N GLY A 54 -2.74 7.71 -1.93
CA GLY A 54 -2.50 9.15 -1.83
C GLY A 54 -1.81 9.74 -3.07
N HIS A 55 -1.20 8.90 -3.91
CA HIS A 55 -0.49 9.30 -5.12
C HIS A 55 -1.36 9.21 -6.39
N TRP A 56 -2.63 8.81 -6.27
CA TRP A 56 -3.54 8.77 -7.41
C TRP A 56 -4.52 9.94 -7.37
N GLU A 57 -4.02 11.10 -7.79
CA GLU A 57 -4.80 12.33 -7.88
C GLU A 57 -5.55 12.40 -9.21
N THR A 58 -6.85 12.72 -9.13
CA THR A 58 -7.76 12.82 -10.27
C THR A 58 -8.69 14.01 -10.04
N ALA A 59 -9.25 14.58 -11.11
CA ALA A 59 -10.13 15.75 -11.01
C ALA A 59 -11.46 15.43 -10.30
N ASP A 60 -11.96 14.20 -10.49
CA ASP A 60 -13.21 13.67 -9.94
C ASP A 60 -12.97 12.25 -9.40
N LEU A 61 -13.96 11.64 -8.74
CA LEU A 61 -13.89 10.25 -8.29
C LEU A 61 -13.60 9.28 -9.45
N ALA A 62 -12.45 8.61 -9.39
CA ALA A 62 -12.04 7.59 -10.34
C ALA A 62 -11.93 6.20 -9.70
N VAL A 63 -12.28 5.17 -10.47
CA VAL A 63 -12.13 3.76 -10.08
C VAL A 63 -11.58 2.99 -11.29
N THR A 64 -10.63 2.09 -11.05
CA THR A 64 -10.09 1.20 -12.09
C THR A 64 -9.98 -0.22 -11.58
N GLY A 65 -10.29 -1.17 -12.45
CA GLY A 65 -10.04 -2.60 -12.27
C GLY A 65 -9.06 -3.15 -13.31
N SER A 66 -8.27 -2.28 -13.95
CA SER A 66 -7.32 -2.67 -14.99
C SER A 66 -6.41 -3.80 -14.48
N PRO A 67 -6.30 -4.93 -15.20
CA PRO A 67 -5.41 -6.03 -14.79
C PRO A 67 -3.92 -5.67 -14.92
N ALA A 68 -3.61 -4.63 -15.70
CA ALA A 68 -2.27 -4.09 -15.89
C ALA A 68 -2.38 -2.55 -16.05
N PRO A 69 -2.56 -1.79 -14.96
CA PRO A 69 -2.59 -0.34 -15.03
C PRO A 69 -1.21 0.20 -15.42
N PRO A 70 -1.14 1.33 -16.16
CA PRO A 70 0.14 2.01 -16.37
C PRO A 70 0.70 2.49 -15.02
N LEU A 71 2.02 2.67 -14.96
CA LEU A 71 2.64 3.33 -13.80
C LEU A 71 2.22 4.80 -13.77
N VAL A 72 1.77 5.26 -12.60
CA VAL A 72 1.44 6.65 -12.32
C VAL A 72 2.59 7.23 -11.49
N PHE A 73 3.10 8.38 -11.91
CA PHE A 73 4.14 9.11 -11.21
C PHE A 73 3.60 10.47 -10.82
N ASP A 74 3.85 10.87 -9.58
CA ASP A 74 3.46 12.14 -8.99
C ASP A 74 4.66 13.06 -8.73
N TYR A 75 5.89 12.56 -8.95
CA TYR A 75 7.12 13.36 -8.97
C TYR A 75 7.45 13.82 -10.39
N TYR A 76 7.79 15.09 -10.54
CA TYR A 76 8.16 15.73 -11.81
C TYR A 76 9.28 16.75 -11.62
N GLY A 77 9.94 17.16 -12.70
CA GLY A 77 10.90 18.28 -12.69
C GLY A 77 12.33 17.93 -12.22
N PHE A 78 12.71 16.65 -12.25
CA PHE A 78 14.09 16.20 -12.16
C PHE A 78 14.79 16.21 -13.53
#